data_AF-A0A7Z8QYH3-F1
#
_entry.id   AF-A0A7Z8QYH3-F1
#
_cell.length_a   1.000
_cell.length_b   1.000
_cell.length_c   1.000
_cell.angle_alpha   90.00
_cell.angle_beta   90.00
_cell.angle_gamma   90.00
#
_symmetry.space_group_name_H-M   'P 1'
#
loop_
_entity.id
_entity.type
_entity.pdbx_description
1 polymer ?
#
loop_
_entity_poly.entity_id
_entity_poly.type
_entity_poly.pdbx_seq_one_letter_code
_entity_poly.pdbx_strand_id
1 'polypeptide(L)'
;MSLRSLYVILCLSSFMVNAESINISQFANSSLDDWQHKSFKAYTQYQIVSLNKHSVLRAEGTDVASSLYKEIHIDLEKTPYLNWSWRIDTPLNINDEQSKAGDDFAARIYLIVEGKWFFW
;
A
#
# COMPACT_ATOMS: atom_id res chain seq x y z
N MET A 1 -11.79 52.42 3.11
CA MET A 1 -11.07 51.20 3.52
C MET A 1 -9.72 51.22 2.84
N SER A 2 -8.61 51.31 3.59
CA SER A 2 -7.29 51.45 2.97
C SER A 2 -6.84 50.13 2.34
N LEU A 3 -6.08 50.19 1.25
CA LEU A 3 -5.54 49.02 0.53
C LEU A 3 -4.74 48.08 1.46
N ARG A 4 -4.18 48.62 2.55
CA ARG A 4 -3.47 47.86 3.59
C ARG A 4 -4.37 46.93 4.40
N SER A 5 -5.64 47.29 4.61
CA SER A 5 -6.60 46.45 5.33
C SER A 5 -7.07 45.24 4.49
N LEU A 6 -6.97 45.32 3.15
CA LEU A 6 -7.38 44.24 2.25
C LEU A 6 -6.35 43.08 2.23
N TYR A 7 -5.06 43.38 2.34
CA TYR A 7 -3.99 42.37 2.39
C TYR A 7 -3.99 41.54 3.67
N VAL A 8 -4.36 42.14 4.82
CA VAL A 8 -4.42 41.42 6.10
C VAL A 8 -5.55 40.37 6.11
N ILE A 9 -6.67 40.65 5.43
CA ILE A 9 -7.79 39.70 5.32
C ILE A 9 -7.45 38.53 4.38
N LEU A 10 -6.64 38.76 3.33
CA LEU A 10 -6.27 37.72 2.36
C LEU A 10 -5.31 36.65 2.93
N CYS A 11 -4.49 36.99 3.92
CA CYS A 11 -3.59 36.02 4.58
C CYS A 11 -4.29 35.10 5.60
N LEU A 12 -5.52 35.41 6.01
CA LEU A 12 -6.23 34.66 7.06
C LEU A 12 -7.13 33.53 6.51
N SER A 13 -7.27 33.41 5.18
CA SER A 13 -8.08 32.36 4.54
C SER A 13 -7.23 31.20 4.03
N SER A 14 -6.30 30.69 4.83
CA SER A 14 -5.67 29.40 4.56
C SER A 14 -6.67 28.31 4.91
N PHE A 15 -7.42 27.80 3.93
CA PHE A 15 -8.22 26.61 4.15
C PHE A 15 -7.28 25.44 4.45
N MET A 16 -7.41 24.85 5.63
CA MET A 16 -6.74 23.58 5.92
C MET A 16 -7.39 22.49 5.07
N VAL A 17 -6.74 22.16 3.95
CA VAL A 17 -7.07 20.97 3.18
C VAL A 17 -6.52 19.78 3.95
N ASN A 18 -7.42 18.98 4.51
CA ASN A 18 -7.06 17.69 5.10
C ASN A 18 -7.25 16.63 4.03
N ALA A 19 -6.21 15.82 3.81
CA ALA A 19 -6.35 14.62 2.99
C ALA A 19 -7.32 13.67 3.68
N GLU A 20 -8.23 13.08 2.91
CA GLU A 20 -9.03 11.96 3.38
C GLU A 20 -8.11 10.74 3.61
N SER A 21 -8.54 9.79 4.43
CA SER A 21 -7.81 8.55 4.65
C SER A 21 -8.73 7.36 4.45
N ILE A 22 -8.36 6.47 3.54
CA ILE A 22 -9.01 5.19 3.35
C ILE A 22 -8.09 4.11 3.90
N ASN A 23 -8.56 3.36 4.90
CA ASN A 23 -7.80 2.25 5.47
C ASN A 23 -8.19 0.94 4.78
N ILE A 24 -7.27 0.40 3.98
CA ILE A 24 -7.44 -0.85 3.22
C ILE A 24 -7.17 -2.08 4.11
N SER A 25 -6.31 -1.92 5.11
CA SER A 25 -5.74 -2.99 5.95
C SER A 25 -6.36 -2.99 7.35
N GLN A 26 -7.69 -2.94 7.45
CA GLN A 26 -8.41 -2.92 8.74
C GLN A 26 -8.46 -4.29 9.44
N PHE A 27 -7.36 -5.05 9.46
CA PHE A 27 -7.33 -6.46 9.91
C PHE A 27 -7.83 -6.69 11.35
N ALA A 28 -7.91 -5.65 12.19
CA ALA A 28 -8.51 -5.76 13.51
C ALA A 28 -10.03 -6.03 13.47
N ASN A 29 -10.71 -5.49 12.46
CA ASN A 29 -12.17 -5.51 12.34
C ASN A 29 -12.66 -6.12 11.01
N SER A 30 -11.76 -6.46 10.09
CA SER A 30 -12.09 -7.00 8.77
C SER A 30 -11.57 -8.43 8.60
N SER A 31 -12.39 -9.29 8.03
CA SER A 31 -11.96 -10.57 7.45
C SER A 31 -11.24 -10.35 6.12
N LEU A 32 -10.74 -11.43 5.50
CA LEU A 32 -10.18 -11.41 4.15
C LEU A 32 -11.24 -11.69 3.07
N ASP A 33 -12.54 -11.58 3.39
CA ASP A 33 -13.62 -12.03 2.49
C ASP A 33 -13.73 -11.22 1.20
N ASP A 34 -13.29 -9.96 1.23
CA ASP A 34 -13.23 -9.07 0.06
C ASP A 34 -11.86 -9.08 -0.65
N TRP A 35 -10.97 -9.97 -0.24
CA TRP A 35 -9.70 -10.23 -0.91
C TRP A 35 -9.81 -11.46 -1.81
N GLN A 36 -9.13 -11.40 -2.95
CA GLN A 36 -9.06 -12.47 -3.92
C GLN A 36 -7.68 -13.13 -3.85
N HIS A 37 -7.66 -14.47 -3.93
CA HIS A 37 -6.44 -15.26 -3.92
C HIS A 37 -6.27 -15.98 -5.25
N LYS A 38 -5.15 -15.75 -5.93
CA LYS A 38 -4.82 -16.41 -7.19
C LYS A 38 -3.49 -17.13 -7.07
N SER A 39 -3.47 -18.42 -7.37
CA SER A 39 -2.25 -19.23 -7.43
C SER A 39 -1.68 -19.24 -8.85
N PHE A 40 -0.35 -19.24 -8.94
CA PHE A 40 0.42 -19.52 -10.15
C PHE A 40 1.17 -20.85 -10.03
N LYS A 41 1.56 -21.24 -8.81
CA LYS A 41 2.18 -22.53 -8.49
C LYS A 41 1.49 -23.20 -7.29
N ALA A 42 1.46 -22.52 -6.16
CA ALA A 42 0.85 -22.95 -4.90
C ALA A 42 0.45 -21.71 -4.08
N TYR A 43 -0.40 -21.91 -3.08
CA TYR A 43 -0.95 -20.82 -2.27
C TYR A 43 -0.06 -20.47 -1.09
N THR A 44 0.27 -19.17 -0.98
CA THR A 44 0.79 -18.55 0.25
C THR A 44 -0.28 -18.61 1.34
N GLN A 45 0.10 -19.01 2.55
CA GLN A 45 -0.81 -19.06 3.69
C GLN A 45 -0.92 -17.67 4.31
N TYR A 46 -2.13 -17.11 4.30
CA TYR A 46 -2.42 -15.79 4.88
C TYR A 46 -3.22 -15.93 6.16
N GLN A 47 -2.78 -15.24 7.21
CA GLN A 47 -3.45 -15.25 8.50
C GLN A 47 -3.41 -13.86 9.14
N ILE A 48 -4.54 -13.41 9.67
CA ILE A 48 -4.56 -12.23 10.53
C ILE A 48 -4.07 -12.65 11.92
N VAL A 49 -3.00 -12.01 12.40
CA VAL A 49 -2.36 -12.31 13.69
C VAL A 49 -2.18 -11.04 14.51
N SER A 50 -2.06 -11.18 15.83
CA SER A 50 -1.67 -10.06 16.70
C SER A 50 -0.15 -9.99 16.80
N LEU A 51 0.42 -8.83 16.45
CA LEU A 51 1.84 -8.53 16.58
C LEU A 51 2.00 -7.19 17.30
N ASN A 52 2.68 -7.17 18.45
CA ASN A 52 2.87 -5.96 19.27
C ASN A 52 1.57 -5.20 19.55
N LYS A 53 0.48 -5.93 19.84
CA LYS A 53 -0.90 -5.40 20.04
C LYS A 53 -1.58 -4.83 18.79
N HIS A 54 -0.99 -4.99 17.60
CA HIS A 54 -1.58 -4.59 16.32
C HIS A 54 -2.04 -5.84 15.56
N SER A 55 -3.21 -5.79 14.92
CA SER A 55 -3.62 -6.85 13.99
C SER A 55 -2.93 -6.65 12.64
N VAL A 56 -2.20 -7.66 12.18
CA VAL A 56 -1.42 -7.63 10.94
C VAL A 56 -1.72 -8.86 10.09
N LEU A 57 -1.54 -8.74 8.77
CA LEU A 57 -1.57 -9.88 7.87
C LEU A 57 -0.20 -10.55 7.83
N ARG A 58 -0.13 -11.79 8.31
CA ARG A 58 1.01 -12.67 8.15
C ARG A 58 0.87 -13.45 6.86
N ALA A 59 1.94 -13.49 6.07
CA ALA A 59 2.05 -14.31 4.87
C ALA A 59 3.18 -15.32 5.08
N GLU A 60 2.89 -16.61 4.87
CA GLU A 60 3.86 -17.69 5.00
C GLU A 60 3.85 -18.56 3.74
N GLY A 61 5.02 -18.82 3.17
CA GLY A 61 5.15 -19.58 1.93
C GLY A 61 6.48 -20.30 1.86
N THR A 62 6.47 -21.53 1.34
CA THR A 62 7.67 -22.31 1.04
C THR A 62 7.49 -22.90 -0.34
N ASP A 63 8.32 -22.48 -1.30
CA ASP A 63 8.24 -22.90 -2.70
C ASP A 63 6.86 -22.64 -3.36
N VAL A 64 6.26 -21.49 -3.02
CA VAL A 64 4.92 -21.08 -3.49
C VAL A 64 4.99 -19.83 -4.37
N ALA A 65 3.96 -19.63 -5.19
CA ALA A 65 3.77 -18.41 -5.96
C ALA A 65 2.27 -18.14 -6.12
N SER A 66 1.78 -17.11 -5.42
CA SER A 66 0.38 -16.67 -5.44
C SER A 66 0.26 -15.18 -5.12
N SER A 67 -0.90 -14.61 -5.41
CA SER A 67 -1.24 -13.23 -5.05
C SER A 67 -2.49 -13.18 -4.18
N LEU A 68 -2.45 -12.39 -3.10
CA LEU A 68 -3.64 -11.92 -2.39
C LEU A 68 -3.84 -10.45 -2.75
N TYR A 69 -4.98 -10.12 -3.34
CA TYR A 69 -5.23 -8.78 -3.86
C TYR A 69 -6.66 -8.33 -3.61
N LYS A 70 -6.85 -7.02 -3.54
CA LYS A 70 -8.15 -6.38 -3.37
C LYS A 70 -8.25 -5.23 -4.35
N GLU A 71 -9.30 -5.23 -5.15
CA GLU A 71 -9.56 -4.18 -6.13
C GLU A 71 -10.41 -3.09 -5.48
N ILE A 72 -9.92 -1.86 -5.52
CA ILE A 72 -10.59 -0.69 -4.94
C ILE A 72 -10.41 0.51 -5.87
N HIS A 73 -11.44 1.35 -5.92
CA HIS A 73 -11.33 2.66 -6.56
C HIS A 73 -10.84 3.70 -5.55
N ILE A 74 -9.84 4.48 -5.92
CA ILE A 74 -9.23 5.52 -5.07
C ILE A 74 -9.17 6.84 -5.83
N ASP A 75 -9.71 7.88 -5.22
CA ASP A 75 -9.62 9.26 -5.70
C ASP A 75 -8.32 9.89 -5.20
N LEU A 76 -7.33 10.00 -6.07
CA LEU A 76 -6.00 10.51 -5.72
C LEU A 76 -6.01 12.01 -5.36
N GLU A 77 -7.03 12.78 -5.74
CA GLU A 77 -7.15 14.17 -5.30
C GLU A 77 -7.53 14.27 -3.82
N LYS A 78 -8.22 13.24 -3.30
CA LYS A 78 -8.64 13.16 -1.89
C LYS A 78 -7.66 12.42 -1.01
N THR A 79 -7.07 11.33 -1.53
CA THR A 79 -6.13 10.47 -0.78
C THR A 79 -4.78 10.38 -1.51
N PRO A 80 -3.98 11.46 -1.57
CA PRO A 80 -2.75 11.49 -2.38
C PRO A 80 -1.55 10.73 -1.77
N TYR A 81 -1.72 10.15 -0.58
CA TYR A 81 -0.64 9.49 0.16
C TYR A 81 -0.88 7.99 0.31
N LEU A 82 0.07 7.19 -0.16
CA LEU A 82 0.14 5.77 0.15
C LEU A 82 0.93 5.56 1.45
N ASN A 83 0.26 5.04 2.47
CA ASN A 83 0.89 4.63 3.72
C ASN A 83 0.94 3.10 3.75
N TRP A 84 2.12 2.55 4.00
CA TRP A 84 2.35 1.11 4.02
C TRP A 84 3.43 0.77 5.04
N SER A 85 3.37 -0.45 5.56
CA SER A 85 4.43 -0.99 6.41
C SER A 85 4.51 -2.49 6.19
N TRP A 86 5.71 -3.03 6.31
CA TRP A 86 5.99 -4.45 6.18
C TRP A 86 7.10 -4.84 7.15
N ARG A 87 7.23 -6.13 7.40
CA ARG A 87 8.29 -6.72 8.21
C ARG A 87 8.60 -8.10 7.65
N ILE A 88 9.89 -8.45 7.63
CA ILE A 88 10.34 -9.83 7.50
C ILE A 88 10.92 -10.31 8.83
N ASP A 89 10.68 -11.58 9.12
CA ASP A 89 11.29 -12.26 10.27
C ASP A 89 12.60 -12.95 9.89
N THR A 90 12.75 -13.33 8.62
CA THR A 90 13.91 -14.02 8.10
C THR A 90 14.37 -13.33 6.81
N PRO A 91 15.64 -12.93 6.70
CA PRO A 91 16.20 -12.38 5.47
C PRO A 91 16.11 -13.38 4.30
N LEU A 92 15.93 -12.86 3.09
CA LEU A 92 16.04 -13.67 1.88
C LEU A 92 17.51 -14.01 1.63
N ASN A 93 17.78 -15.27 1.30
CA ASN A 93 19.13 -15.73 0.97
C ASN A 93 19.39 -15.55 -0.54
N ILE A 94 19.73 -14.33 -0.94
CA ILE A 94 19.92 -13.94 -2.34
C ILE A 94 21.36 -13.45 -2.51
N ASN A 95 22.04 -13.96 -3.53
CA ASN A 95 23.41 -13.58 -3.84
C ASN A 95 23.51 -12.31 -4.70
N ASP A 96 22.63 -12.17 -5.69
CA ASP A 96 22.58 -11.05 -6.63
C ASP A 96 21.13 -10.83 -7.10
N GLU A 97 20.52 -9.75 -6.60
CA GLU A 97 19.13 -9.38 -6.87
C GLU A 97 18.88 -8.82 -8.28
N GLN A 98 19.94 -8.50 -9.02
CA GLN A 98 19.85 -8.05 -10.42
C GLN A 98 19.85 -9.23 -11.39
N SER A 99 20.23 -10.42 -10.92
CA SER A 99 20.16 -11.64 -11.70
C SER A 99 18.73 -12.18 -11.74
N LYS A 100 18.34 -12.80 -12.86
CA LYS A 100 17.02 -13.45 -13.00
C LYS A 100 16.74 -14.48 -11.90
N ALA A 101 17.76 -15.19 -11.43
CA ALA A 101 17.62 -16.21 -10.40
C ALA A 101 17.51 -15.61 -8.98
N GLY A 102 17.90 -14.34 -8.80
CA GLY A 102 17.86 -13.64 -7.52
C GLY A 102 16.82 -12.53 -7.46
N ASP A 103 15.92 -12.40 -8.43
CA ASP A 103 14.88 -11.35 -8.48
C ASP A 103 13.74 -11.59 -7.44
N ASP A 104 14.12 -11.86 -6.19
CA ASP A 104 13.25 -12.03 -5.03
C ASP A 104 13.47 -10.88 -4.05
N PHE A 105 12.40 -10.34 -3.47
CA PHE A 105 12.48 -9.14 -2.63
C PHE A 105 11.60 -9.29 -1.41
N ALA A 106 12.10 -8.82 -0.27
CA ALA A 106 11.35 -8.84 0.98
C ALA A 106 10.06 -8.01 0.89
N ALA A 107 10.12 -6.88 0.17
CA ALA A 107 8.97 -6.12 -0.28
C ALA A 107 9.34 -5.29 -1.51
N ARG A 108 8.36 -5.07 -2.39
CA ARG A 108 8.48 -4.16 -3.53
C ARG A 108 7.15 -3.45 -3.74
N ILE A 109 7.21 -2.16 -4.05
CA ILE A 109 6.04 -1.36 -4.43
C ILE A 109 6.15 -0.95 -5.88
N TYR A 110 5.07 -1.15 -6.61
CA TYR A 110 4.89 -0.64 -7.95
C TYR A 110 3.82 0.45 -7.94
N LEU A 111 4.15 1.61 -8.50
CA LEU A 111 3.18 2.66 -8.84
C LEU A 111 3.07 2.68 -10.35
N ILE A 112 1.91 2.23 -10.83
CA ILE A 112 1.63 2.10 -12.26
C ILE A 112 0.72 3.26 -12.63
N VAL A 113 1.18 4.12 -13.54
CA VAL A 113 0.38 5.23 -14.06
C VAL A 113 0.03 4.90 -15.50
N GLU A 114 -1.25 4.64 -15.76
CA GLU A 114 -1.73 4.45 -17.13
C GLU A 114 -1.79 5.82 -17.83
N GLY A 115 -0.84 6.05 -18.74
CA GLY A 115 -0.84 7.20 -19.65
C GLY A 115 -1.12 6.77 -21.07
N LYS A 116 -1.70 7.66 -21.90
CA LYS A 116 -2.01 7.40 -23.33
C LYS A 116 -0.80 6.98 -24.20
N TRP A 117 0.42 6.98 -23.66
CA TRP A 117 1.68 6.87 -24.40
C TRP A 117 2.64 5.79 -23.88
N PHE A 118 2.28 5.05 -22.84
CA PHE A 118 3.16 4.02 -22.29
C PHE A 118 2.39 2.70 -22.18
N PHE A 119 2.54 1.88 -23.22
CA PHE A 119 2.22 0.47 -23.21
C PHE A 119 3.51 -0.30 -22.99
N TRP A 120 3.57 -1.09 -21.92
CA TRP A 120 4.15 -2.42 -21.99
C TRP A 120 3.07 -3.39 -22.48
#